data_AF-R5MIC3-F1
#
_entry.id   AF-R5MIC3-F1
#
_cell.length_a   1.000
_cell.length_b   1.000
_cell.length_c   1.000
_cell.angle_alpha   90.00
_cell.angle_beta   90.00
_cell.angle_gamma   90.00
#
_symmetry.space_group_name_H-M   'P 1'
#
loop_
_entity.id
_entity.type
_entity.pdbx_description
1 polymer ?
#
loop_
_entity_poly.entity_id
_entity_poly.type
_entity_poly.pdbx_seq_one_letter_code
_entity_poly.pdbx_strand_id
1 'polypeptide(L)'
;MKLNNKGWSLNTLLICMAIILSFLLISVLYVYKLSNEFTSNLTGVNNSTNYSNNNSSEISDSINNNNNTLDTKESNSSNNDSSQLDNNQTDNSSTTNAKDKYYMTKESQLHAGTIRYLKENAITIADDETIIINANDIINKKYIQAIKDERTNNACDGYSVASFKDNDYNVKSYIDCDSYSTEGYGVEE
;
A
#
# COMPACT_ATOMS: atom_id res chain seq x y z
N MET A 1 33.35 -30.17 42.15
CA MET A 1 33.26 -30.03 40.68
C MET A 1 34.40 -29.14 40.20
N LYS A 2 35.30 -29.66 39.36
CA LYS A 2 36.44 -28.91 38.80
C LYS A 2 35.93 -28.17 37.56
N LEU A 3 35.69 -26.86 37.68
CA LEU A 3 35.29 -26.03 36.54
C LEU A 3 36.54 -25.70 35.72
N ASN A 4 36.62 -26.30 34.53
CA ASN A 4 37.63 -26.01 33.53
C ASN A 4 37.34 -24.62 32.93
N ASN A 5 37.93 -23.57 33.48
CA ASN A 5 37.90 -22.23 32.88
C ASN A 5 38.98 -22.09 31.81
N LYS A 6 38.74 -22.67 30.63
CA LYS A 6 39.40 -22.23 29.40
C LYS A 6 38.56 -21.13 28.79
N GLY A 7 38.96 -19.88 29.03
CA GLY A 7 38.37 -18.73 28.35
C GLY A 7 38.46 -18.91 26.83
N TRP A 8 37.42 -18.46 26.13
CA TRP A 8 37.36 -18.55 24.67
C TRP A 8 38.46 -17.64 24.11
N SER A 9 39.25 -18.14 23.15
CA SER A 9 40.40 -17.39 22.64
C SER A 9 39.93 -16.05 22.06
N LEU A 10 40.66 -14.97 22.32
CA LEU A 10 40.33 -13.62 21.83
C LEU A 10 40.08 -13.60 20.32
N ASN A 11 40.84 -14.40 19.57
CA ASN A 11 40.69 -14.55 18.12
C ASN A 11 39.33 -15.17 17.74
N THR A 12 38.84 -16.13 18.52
CA THR A 12 37.52 -16.74 18.32
C THR A 12 36.40 -15.72 18.57
N LEU A 13 36.52 -14.88 19.60
CA LEU A 13 35.55 -13.82 19.86
C LEU A 13 35.53 -12.76 18.75
N LEU A 14 36.71 -12.39 18.25
CA LEU A 14 36.84 -11.42 17.17
C LEU A 14 36.22 -11.96 15.86
N ILE A 15 36.43 -13.24 15.55
CA ILE A 15 35.80 -13.91 14.40
C ILE A 15 34.26 -13.87 14.51
N CYS A 16 33.71 -14.18 15.69
CA CYS A 16 32.26 -14.21 15.89
C CYS A 16 31.65 -12.81 15.74
N MET A 17 32.31 -11.77 16.28
CA MET A 17 31.86 -10.39 16.12
C MET A 17 31.88 -9.94 14.66
N ALA A 18 32.93 -10.30 13.91
CA ALA A 18 33.01 -9.96 12.48
C ALA A 18 31.88 -10.62 11.66
N ILE A 19 31.54 -11.87 11.99
CA ILE A 19 30.44 -12.60 11.34
C ILE A 19 29.10 -11.93 11.64
N ILE A 20 28.84 -11.60 12.91
CA ILE A 20 27.58 -10.94 13.32
C ILE A 20 27.42 -9.58 12.63
N LEU A 21 28.49 -8.77 12.56
CA LEU A 21 28.46 -7.47 11.88
C LEU A 21 28.21 -7.61 10.37
N SER A 22 28.79 -8.65 9.75
CA SER A 22 28.56 -8.93 8.33
C SER A 22 27.11 -9.29 8.05
N PHE A 23 26.50 -10.14 8.89
CA PHE A 23 25.07 -10.46 8.78
C PHE A 23 24.18 -9.24 8.97
N LEU A 24 24.50 -8.37 9.93
CA LEU A 24 23.73 -7.15 10.18
C LEU A 24 23.74 -6.21 8.96
N LEU A 25 24.91 -6.00 8.35
CA LEU A 25 25.03 -5.19 7.12
C LEU A 25 24.22 -5.78 5.97
N ILE A 26 24.27 -7.11 5.78
CA ILE A 26 23.47 -7.78 4.74
C ILE A 26 21.97 -7.58 4.98
N SER A 27 21.50 -7.71 6.23
CA SER A 27 20.09 -7.48 6.57
C SER A 27 19.65 -6.04 6.26
N VAL A 28 20.47 -5.04 6.59
CA VAL A 28 20.18 -3.63 6.28
C VAL A 28 20.11 -3.40 4.78
N LEU A 29 21.04 -3.96 4.01
CA LEU A 29 21.03 -3.87 2.54
C LEU A 29 19.81 -4.54 1.93
N TYR A 30 19.36 -5.67 2.49
CA TYR A 30 18.17 -6.37 2.03
C TYR A 30 16.90 -5.54 2.24
N VAL A 31 16.74 -4.95 3.44
CA VAL A 31 15.62 -4.05 3.75
C VAL A 31 15.66 -2.79 2.87
N TYR A 32 16.85 -2.22 2.66
CA TYR A 32 17.02 -1.06 1.77
C TYR A 32 16.63 -1.39 0.32
N LYS A 33 17.05 -2.55 -0.21
CA LYS A 33 16.67 -3.01 -1.55
C LYS A 33 15.16 -3.18 -1.66
N LEU A 34 14.54 -3.86 -0.69
CA LEU A 34 13.10 -4.09 -0.68
C LEU A 34 12.31 -2.77 -0.59
N SER A 35 12.77 -1.83 0.24
CA SER A 35 12.18 -0.51 0.37
C SER A 35 12.29 0.29 -0.93
N ASN A 36 13.43 0.23 -1.61
CA ASN A 36 13.63 0.92 -2.89
C ASN A 36 12.84 0.28 -4.04
N GLU A 37 12.68 -1.04 -4.02
CA GLU A 37 11.85 -1.76 -4.99
C GLU A 37 10.37 -1.45 -4.78
N PHE A 38 9.92 -1.34 -3.53
CA PHE A 38 8.57 -0.89 -3.22
C PHE A 38 8.34 0.57 -3.65
N THR A 39 9.30 1.47 -3.41
CA THR A 39 9.15 2.87 -3.82
C THR A 39 9.25 3.07 -5.33
N SER A 40 10.15 2.37 -6.04
CA SER A 40 10.26 2.49 -7.50
C SER A 40 9.04 1.94 -8.25
N ASN A 41 8.40 0.89 -7.73
CA ASN A 41 7.09 0.44 -8.24
C ASN A 41 5.97 1.46 -7.95
N LEU A 42 6.14 2.30 -6.93
CA LEU A 42 5.19 3.37 -6.60
C LEU A 42 5.42 4.65 -7.41
N THR A 43 6.69 5.00 -7.73
CA THR A 43 7.05 6.15 -8.59
C THR A 43 7.11 5.82 -10.08
N GLY A 44 7.10 4.54 -10.46
CA GLY A 44 7.09 4.07 -11.85
C GLY A 44 5.76 4.29 -12.59
N VAL A 45 4.70 4.69 -11.90
CA VAL A 45 3.43 5.13 -12.49
C VAL A 45 3.43 6.65 -12.61
N ASN A 46 4.39 7.23 -13.32
CA ASN A 46 4.39 8.63 -13.74
C ASN A 46 5.34 8.79 -14.94
N ASN A 47 4.93 8.31 -16.12
CA ASN A 47 5.34 8.93 -17.38
C ASN A 47 4.49 8.43 -18.55
N SER A 48 3.38 9.13 -18.77
CA SER A 48 2.81 9.55 -20.06
C SER A 48 1.47 10.20 -19.68
N THR A 49 1.29 11.51 -19.72
CA THR A 49 1.40 12.37 -20.89
C THR A 49 1.64 13.83 -20.46
N ASN A 50 2.26 14.60 -21.34
CA ASN A 50 2.36 16.05 -21.25
C ASN A 50 1.00 16.70 -21.02
N TYR A 51 0.86 17.44 -19.92
CA TYR A 51 -0.04 18.57 -19.82
C TYR A 51 0.72 19.72 -19.18
N SER A 52 1.24 20.61 -20.03
CA SER A 52 1.62 21.95 -19.62
C SER A 52 0.33 22.78 -19.61
N ASN A 53 -0.14 23.13 -18.42
CA ASN A 53 -1.14 24.19 -18.28
C ASN A 53 -0.80 25.03 -17.05
N ASN A 54 -0.55 26.31 -17.31
CA ASN A 54 -0.24 27.33 -16.34
C ASN A 54 -1.55 27.76 -15.63
N ASN A 55 -1.56 27.80 -14.29
CA ASN A 55 -1.96 29.00 -13.55
C ASN A 55 -1.81 28.85 -12.03
N SER A 56 -1.02 29.78 -11.48
CA SER A 56 -1.16 30.50 -10.21
C SER A 56 -1.55 29.77 -8.92
N SER A 57 -0.59 29.74 -7.99
CA SER A 57 -0.83 30.27 -6.64
C SER A 57 0.45 30.94 -6.15
N GLU A 58 0.31 32.19 -5.73
CA GLU A 58 1.33 33.05 -5.17
C GLU A 58 2.06 32.38 -4.01
N ILE A 59 3.40 32.31 -4.08
CA ILE A 59 4.30 32.66 -2.97
C ILE A 59 5.52 33.35 -3.60
N SER A 60 5.79 34.54 -3.09
CA SER A 60 6.85 35.46 -3.50
C SER A 60 8.24 34.87 -3.31
N ASP A 61 9.11 35.08 -4.31
CA ASP A 61 10.47 35.58 -4.08
C ASP A 61 11.05 36.14 -5.39
N SER A 62 11.75 37.25 -5.23
CA SER A 62 12.25 38.17 -6.25
C SER A 62 13.31 37.59 -7.21
N ILE A 63 13.29 38.01 -8.48
CA ILE A 63 14.39 38.70 -9.23
C ILE A 63 14.23 38.54 -10.77
N ASN A 64 13.72 39.60 -11.39
CA ASN A 64 14.22 40.36 -12.56
C ASN A 64 14.98 39.67 -13.74
N ASN A 65 14.40 39.70 -14.96
CA ASN A 65 14.84 40.52 -16.13
C ASN A 65 14.47 39.90 -17.51
N ASN A 66 13.57 40.61 -18.21
CA ASN A 66 13.74 41.23 -19.54
C ASN A 66 14.00 40.44 -20.84
N ASN A 67 13.03 40.61 -21.76
CA ASN A 67 13.13 41.01 -23.18
C ASN A 67 12.81 39.99 -24.30
N ASN A 68 11.56 40.05 -24.78
CA ASN A 68 11.09 40.51 -26.11
C ASN A 68 11.52 39.85 -27.44
N THR A 69 10.50 39.67 -28.31
CA THR A 69 10.52 39.83 -29.80
C THR A 69 11.02 38.62 -30.61
N LEU A 70 10.52 38.18 -31.76
CA LEU A 70 9.35 38.40 -32.66
C LEU A 70 9.61 37.53 -33.94
N ASP A 71 8.55 37.19 -34.69
CA ASP A 71 8.50 36.71 -36.09
C ASP A 71 9.09 35.33 -36.47
N THR A 72 8.32 34.44 -37.14
CA THR A 72 8.07 34.46 -38.61
C THR A 72 7.46 33.13 -39.12
N LYS A 73 6.31 33.24 -39.81
CA LYS A 73 5.74 32.51 -40.98
C LYS A 73 5.75 30.97 -41.20
N GLU A 74 4.55 30.53 -41.63
CA GLU A 74 4.18 29.66 -42.78
C GLU A 74 4.57 28.16 -42.82
N SER A 75 3.56 27.27 -42.76
CA SER A 75 2.96 26.66 -43.97
C SER A 75 1.91 25.59 -43.66
N ASN A 76 0.93 25.52 -44.56
CA ASN A 76 -0.27 24.67 -44.60
C ASN A 76 -0.02 23.15 -44.63
N SER A 77 -0.98 22.35 -44.12
CA SER A 77 -1.58 21.24 -44.88
C SER A 77 -2.84 20.64 -44.20
N SER A 78 -3.99 21.02 -44.75
CA SER A 78 -5.24 20.29 -45.06
C SER A 78 -5.77 19.09 -44.24
N ASN A 79 -7.04 19.29 -43.83
CA ASN A 79 -8.25 18.45 -43.98
C ASN A 79 -8.38 17.22 -43.06
N ASN A 80 -9.35 17.18 -42.12
CA ASN A 80 -10.82 17.09 -42.21
C ASN A 80 -11.22 15.69 -41.72
N ASP A 81 -11.96 15.58 -40.61
CA ASP A 81 -13.35 15.13 -40.65
C ASP A 81 -14.01 15.30 -39.28
N SER A 82 -15.24 15.80 -39.29
CA SER A 82 -16.06 16.10 -38.13
C SER A 82 -16.93 14.91 -37.80
N SER A 83 -17.02 14.54 -36.52
CA SER A 83 -18.34 14.28 -35.93
C SER A 83 -18.30 14.51 -34.43
N GLN A 84 -18.94 15.61 -34.06
CA GLN A 84 -19.29 16.02 -32.72
C GLN A 84 -20.58 15.30 -32.34
N LEU A 85 -20.63 14.69 -31.16
CA LEU A 85 -21.87 14.48 -30.41
C LEU A 85 -21.51 14.48 -28.92
N ASP A 86 -21.55 15.69 -28.39
CA ASP A 86 -21.58 16.00 -26.96
C ASP A 86 -22.81 15.34 -26.33
N ASN A 87 -22.64 14.74 -25.15
CA ASN A 87 -23.67 14.73 -24.12
C ASN A 87 -23.00 14.74 -22.74
N ASN A 88 -23.10 15.90 -22.10
CA ASN A 88 -22.77 16.22 -20.72
C ASN A 88 -22.98 15.07 -19.73
N GLN A 89 -21.88 14.56 -19.16
CA GLN A 89 -21.89 13.94 -17.83
C GLN A 89 -20.89 14.73 -16.98
N THR A 90 -21.38 15.38 -15.93
CA THR A 90 -20.57 16.14 -14.99
C THR A 90 -19.67 15.18 -14.20
N ASP A 91 -18.43 15.03 -14.65
CA ASP A 91 -17.42 14.22 -13.99
C ASP A 91 -16.89 14.91 -12.72
N ASN A 92 -17.57 14.66 -11.61
CA ASN A 92 -17.05 14.87 -10.26
C ASN A 92 -16.13 13.69 -9.85
N SER A 93 -15.15 13.35 -10.69
CA SER A 93 -14.34 12.11 -10.57
C SER A 93 -12.86 12.37 -10.27
N SER A 94 -12.56 13.25 -9.32
CA SER A 94 -11.18 13.47 -8.84
C SER A 94 -10.97 13.12 -7.36
N THR A 95 -12.03 12.78 -6.61
CA THR A 95 -11.94 12.40 -5.18
C THR A 95 -12.10 10.91 -4.91
N THR A 96 -12.55 10.13 -5.89
CA THR A 96 -12.88 8.71 -5.73
C THR A 96 -11.61 7.84 -5.61
N ASN A 97 -10.61 8.05 -6.47
CA ASN A 97 -9.44 7.18 -6.58
C ASN A 97 -8.53 7.11 -5.33
N ALA A 98 -8.44 8.18 -4.54
CA ALA A 98 -7.60 8.21 -3.33
C ALA A 98 -8.29 7.56 -2.12
N LYS A 99 -9.60 7.79 -1.97
CA LYS A 99 -10.42 7.19 -0.91
C LYS A 99 -10.51 5.69 -1.08
N ASP A 100 -10.75 5.24 -2.31
CA ASP A 100 -10.82 3.81 -2.62
C ASP A 100 -9.49 3.13 -2.26
N LYS A 101 -8.35 3.79 -2.56
CA LYS A 101 -7.04 3.28 -2.18
C LYS A 101 -6.83 3.19 -0.65
N TYR A 102 -7.36 4.14 0.13
CA TYR A 102 -7.28 4.09 1.59
C TYR A 102 -7.99 2.85 2.14
N TYR A 103 -9.26 2.64 1.76
CA TYR A 103 -10.06 1.53 2.27
C TYR A 103 -9.54 0.17 1.78
N MET A 104 -9.10 0.07 0.52
CA MET A 104 -8.42 -1.13 0.03
C MET A 104 -7.15 -1.46 0.82
N THR A 105 -6.40 -0.45 1.26
CA THR A 105 -5.23 -0.67 2.13
C THR A 105 -5.65 -1.21 3.50
N LYS A 106 -6.78 -0.73 4.05
CA LYS A 106 -7.33 -1.21 5.32
C LYS A 106 -7.84 -2.64 5.24
N GLU A 107 -8.53 -3.00 4.16
CA GLU A 107 -8.93 -4.38 3.88
C GLU A 107 -7.71 -5.29 3.75
N SER A 108 -6.69 -4.88 3.01
CA SER A 108 -5.45 -5.64 2.85
C SER A 108 -4.73 -5.85 4.18
N GLN A 109 -4.75 -4.86 5.08
CA GLN A 109 -4.22 -4.99 6.44
C GLN A 109 -5.00 -6.03 7.25
N LEU A 110 -6.33 -6.01 7.20
CA LEU A 110 -7.17 -7.01 7.86
C LEU A 110 -6.94 -8.41 7.31
N HIS A 111 -6.82 -8.55 5.99
CA HIS A 111 -6.52 -9.80 5.30
C HIS A 111 -5.18 -10.40 5.77
N ALA A 112 -4.10 -9.61 5.70
CA ALA A 112 -2.76 -10.06 6.13
C ALA A 112 -2.72 -10.39 7.63
N GLY A 113 -3.38 -9.56 8.46
CA GLY A 113 -3.52 -9.80 9.89
C GLY A 113 -4.26 -11.11 10.20
N THR A 114 -5.31 -11.41 9.43
CA THR A 114 -6.08 -12.65 9.57
C THR A 114 -5.26 -13.87 9.19
N ILE A 115 -4.57 -13.85 8.05
CA ILE A 115 -3.67 -14.95 7.65
C ILE A 115 -2.63 -15.22 8.73
N ARG A 116 -2.03 -14.15 9.28
CA ARG A 116 -1.04 -14.26 10.34
C ARG A 116 -1.64 -14.86 11.61
N TYR A 117 -2.84 -14.44 12.00
CA TYR A 117 -3.57 -15.01 13.13
C TYR A 117 -3.83 -16.52 12.94
N LEU A 118 -4.32 -16.92 11.77
CA LEU A 118 -4.60 -18.32 11.45
C LEU A 118 -3.33 -19.18 11.51
N LYS A 119 -2.24 -18.72 10.88
CA LYS A 119 -0.95 -19.43 10.84
C LYS A 119 -0.30 -19.55 12.23
N GLU A 120 -0.22 -18.46 12.99
CA GLU A 120 0.43 -18.47 14.31
C GLU A 120 -0.33 -19.27 15.37
N ASN A 121 -1.66 -19.38 15.24
CA ASN A 121 -2.49 -20.13 16.18
C ASN A 121 -2.80 -21.56 15.69
N ALA A 122 -2.22 -21.99 14.57
CA ALA A 122 -2.43 -23.31 13.95
C ALA A 122 -3.93 -23.68 13.82
N ILE A 123 -4.74 -22.71 13.36
CA ILE A 123 -6.19 -22.90 13.22
C ILE A 123 -6.46 -23.78 12.00
N THR A 124 -7.11 -24.91 12.20
CA THR A 124 -7.49 -25.81 11.09
C THR A 124 -8.91 -25.49 10.64
N ILE A 125 -9.13 -25.52 9.33
CA ILE A 125 -10.43 -25.32 8.67
C ILE A 125 -10.58 -26.50 7.71
N ALA A 126 -11.73 -27.19 7.71
CA ALA A 126 -11.98 -28.26 6.75
C ALA A 126 -12.09 -27.72 5.31
N ASP A 127 -11.82 -28.55 4.31
CA ASP A 127 -11.73 -28.12 2.90
C ASP A 127 -13.04 -27.54 2.33
N ASP A 128 -14.19 -27.94 2.90
CA ASP A 128 -15.54 -27.51 2.54
C ASP A 128 -16.17 -26.51 3.52
N GLU A 129 -15.39 -26.07 4.52
CA GLU A 129 -15.85 -25.14 5.54
C GLU A 129 -15.25 -23.74 5.37
N THR A 130 -15.98 -22.76 5.85
CA THR A 130 -15.49 -21.41 6.05
C THR A 130 -15.67 -21.01 7.52
N ILE A 131 -14.76 -20.18 8.00
CA ILE A 131 -14.89 -19.55 9.30
C ILE A 131 -14.86 -18.04 9.15
N ILE A 132 -15.61 -17.36 10.01
CA ILE A 132 -15.64 -15.90 10.09
C ILE A 132 -14.75 -15.47 11.25
N ILE A 133 -13.80 -14.58 10.98
CA ILE A 133 -12.93 -13.98 11.99
C ILE A 133 -13.26 -12.49 12.07
N ASN A 134 -13.71 -12.03 13.24
CA ASN A 134 -14.06 -10.63 13.41
C ASN A 134 -12.80 -9.75 13.47
N ALA A 135 -12.86 -8.55 12.88
CA ALA A 135 -11.74 -7.61 12.89
C ALA A 135 -11.32 -7.23 14.33
N ASN A 136 -12.27 -7.16 15.26
CA ASN A 136 -11.98 -6.88 16.66
C ASN A 136 -11.08 -7.94 17.29
N ASP A 137 -11.19 -9.22 16.91
CA ASP A 137 -10.30 -10.26 17.43
C ASP A 137 -8.86 -10.08 16.93
N ILE A 138 -8.71 -9.74 15.65
CA ILE A 138 -7.41 -9.45 15.01
C ILE A 138 -6.76 -8.22 15.66
N ILE A 139 -7.55 -7.18 15.93
CA ILE A 139 -7.10 -5.94 16.59
C ILE A 139 -6.72 -6.21 18.06
N ASN A 140 -7.59 -6.86 18.83
CA ASN A 140 -7.38 -7.14 20.25
C ASN A 140 -6.15 -8.03 20.49
N LYS A 141 -5.91 -8.98 19.57
CA LYS A 141 -4.72 -9.84 19.58
C LYS A 141 -3.49 -9.18 18.98
N LYS A 142 -3.58 -7.91 18.56
CA LYS A 142 -2.48 -7.06 18.05
C LYS A 142 -1.84 -7.55 16.75
N TYR A 143 -2.61 -8.25 15.91
CA TYR A 143 -2.20 -8.58 14.55
C TYR A 143 -2.24 -7.36 13.63
N ILE A 144 -3.15 -6.41 13.93
CA ILE A 144 -3.21 -5.07 13.35
C ILE A 144 -3.49 -4.04 14.45
N GLN A 145 -3.30 -2.75 14.16
CA GLN A 145 -3.49 -1.68 15.16
C GLN A 145 -4.96 -1.28 15.33
N ALA A 146 -5.58 -0.77 14.27
CA ALA A 146 -6.98 -0.36 14.22
C ALA A 146 -7.39 -0.11 12.76
N ILE A 147 -8.68 -0.22 12.49
CA ILE A 147 -9.29 0.19 11.23
C ILE A 147 -10.23 1.34 11.56
N LYS A 148 -10.03 2.47 10.88
CA LYS A 148 -10.79 3.69 11.13
C LYS A 148 -11.23 4.31 9.82
N ASP A 149 -12.36 4.99 9.87
CA ASP A 149 -12.87 5.78 8.75
C ASP A 149 -11.95 6.98 8.49
N GLU A 150 -11.64 7.26 7.24
CA GLU A 150 -10.73 8.35 6.86
C GLU A 150 -11.30 9.73 7.23
N ARG A 151 -12.62 9.89 7.14
CA ARG A 151 -13.31 11.17 7.29
C ARG A 151 -13.76 11.43 8.72
N THR A 152 -14.34 10.44 9.38
CA THR A 152 -14.90 10.58 10.73
C THR A 152 -13.93 10.14 11.82
N ASN A 153 -12.88 9.38 11.48
CA ASN A 153 -11.93 8.78 12.43
C ASN A 153 -12.60 7.84 13.46
N ASN A 154 -13.85 7.44 13.20
CA ASN A 154 -14.56 6.41 13.95
C ASN A 154 -13.97 5.03 13.61
N ALA A 155 -14.12 4.08 14.53
CA ALA A 155 -13.73 2.70 14.26
C ALA A 155 -14.66 2.10 13.18
N CYS A 156 -14.08 1.34 12.26
CA CYS A 156 -14.87 0.56 11.32
C CYS A 156 -15.14 -0.83 11.88
N ASP A 157 -16.29 -1.38 11.52
CA ASP A 157 -16.56 -2.79 11.69
C ASP A 157 -15.93 -3.59 10.54
N GLY A 158 -15.74 -4.88 10.75
CA GLY A 158 -15.10 -5.71 9.75
C GLY A 158 -15.00 -7.17 10.15
N TYR A 159 -14.86 -8.02 9.14
CA TYR A 159 -14.62 -9.44 9.33
C TYR A 159 -13.86 -10.01 8.13
N SER A 160 -13.26 -11.17 8.34
CA SER A 160 -12.64 -11.97 7.29
C SER A 160 -13.32 -13.32 7.20
N VAL A 161 -13.64 -13.75 5.99
CA VAL A 161 -14.05 -15.12 5.70
C VAL A 161 -12.80 -15.88 5.28
N ALA A 162 -12.49 -16.96 5.97
CA ALA A 162 -11.34 -17.80 5.70
C ALA A 162 -11.77 -19.21 5.33
N SER A 163 -11.11 -19.78 4.33
CA SER A 163 -11.16 -21.19 3.96
C SER A 163 -9.73 -21.73 3.82
N PHE A 164 -9.56 -23.05 3.89
CA PHE A 164 -8.27 -23.69 3.64
C PHE A 164 -8.36 -24.48 2.34
N LYS A 165 -7.57 -24.09 1.34
CA LYS A 165 -7.55 -24.71 0.00
C LYS A 165 -6.13 -24.71 -0.54
N ASP A 166 -5.78 -25.74 -1.30
CA ASP A 166 -4.47 -25.87 -1.93
C ASP A 166 -3.29 -25.72 -0.94
N ASN A 167 -3.48 -26.20 0.30
CA ASN A 167 -2.50 -26.16 1.38
C ASN A 167 -2.11 -24.73 1.85
N ASP A 168 -2.98 -23.73 1.63
CA ASP A 168 -2.86 -22.40 2.21
C ASP A 168 -4.25 -21.83 2.62
N TYR A 169 -4.23 -20.75 3.39
CA TYR A 169 -5.46 -20.02 3.73
C TYR A 169 -5.86 -19.10 2.59
N ASN A 170 -7.08 -19.28 2.10
CA ASN A 170 -7.73 -18.31 1.23
C ASN A 170 -8.64 -17.42 2.10
N VAL A 171 -8.31 -16.14 2.17
CA VAL A 171 -8.97 -15.17 3.05
C VAL A 171 -9.52 -14.03 2.22
N LYS A 172 -10.79 -13.67 2.45
CA LYS A 172 -11.39 -12.44 1.92
C LYS A 172 -11.86 -11.59 3.09
N SER A 173 -11.53 -10.30 3.06
CA SER A 173 -11.78 -9.38 4.16
C SER A 173 -12.75 -8.29 3.73
N TYR A 174 -13.63 -7.93 4.66
CA TYR A 174 -14.69 -6.95 4.46
C TYR A 174 -14.65 -5.96 5.61
N ILE A 175 -14.81 -4.68 5.31
CA ILE A 175 -14.91 -3.60 6.27
C ILE A 175 -16.16 -2.77 5.99
N ASP A 176 -16.75 -2.24 7.05
CA ASP A 176 -17.85 -1.30 7.01
C ASP A 176 -17.52 -0.10 7.89
N CYS A 177 -17.41 1.05 7.24
CA CYS A 177 -17.02 2.33 7.79
C CYS A 177 -18.11 3.37 7.43
N ASP A 178 -18.18 4.48 8.18
CA ASP A 178 -19.16 5.55 7.92
C ASP A 178 -19.14 6.10 6.48
N SER A 179 -18.00 6.05 5.80
CA SER A 179 -17.80 6.60 4.46
C SER A 179 -17.51 5.53 3.39
N TYR A 180 -17.49 4.25 3.75
CA TYR A 180 -17.14 3.16 2.85
C TYR A 180 -17.60 1.80 3.38
N SER A 181 -18.19 0.98 2.52
CA SER A 181 -18.45 -0.44 2.80
C SER A 181 -17.87 -1.28 1.67
N THR A 182 -17.18 -2.36 2.02
CA THR A 182 -16.72 -3.35 1.03
C THR A 182 -17.91 -3.95 0.30
N GLU A 183 -17.77 -4.19 -1.00
CA GLU A 183 -18.77 -4.92 -1.77
C GLU A 183 -18.94 -6.35 -1.23
N GLY A 184 -20.19 -6.73 -0.92
CA GLY A 184 -20.51 -8.03 -0.33
C GLY A 184 -20.44 -8.08 1.20
N TYR A 185 -20.17 -6.95 1.88
CA TYR A 185 -20.27 -6.88 3.34
C TYR A 185 -21.69 -7.22 3.81
N GLY A 186 -21.79 -8.10 4.81
CA GLY A 186 -23.06 -8.49 5.43
C GLY A 186 -23.91 -9.46 4.59
N VAL A 187 -23.41 -9.91 3.44
CA VAL A 187 -24.03 -11.00 2.67
C VAL A 187 -23.50 -12.32 3.20
N GLU A 188 -24.39 -13.20 3.63
CA GLU A 188 -24.04 -14.59 3.97
C GLU A 188 -23.73 -15.34 2.65
N GLU A 189 -22.50 -15.85 2.52
CA GLU A 189 -22.05 -16.69 1.39
C GLU A 189 -22.47 -18.16 1.57
#